data_AF-A0AAJ2UE79-F1
#
_entry.id   AF-A0AAJ2UE79-F1
#
_cell.length_a   1.000
_cell.length_b   1.000
_cell.length_c   1.000
_cell.angle_alpha   90.00
_cell.angle_beta   90.00
_cell.angle_gamma   90.00
#
_symmetry.space_group_name_H-M   'P 1'
#
loop_
_entity.id
_entity.type
_entity.pdbx_description
1 polymer ?
#
loop_
_entity_poly.entity_id
_entity_poly.type
_entity_poly.pdbx_seq_one_letter_code
_entity_poly.pdbx_strand_id
1 'polypeptide(L)'
;MKKNFLPLLIAEFWLQKNILKVLFCNSVRKNSKKFISKSTIPHLISSNVLKIELKFTPDVSEQLKISQLFETFENLLNKLEQKIHLLKDLKNNLTKKMFTDLSSDFPSIRFKGFSQPWKTEQISDLFQTYKNKNSNNLKLISYSVSNKLGFVSQKQLFKKGGKAIFANKDNSQIITKNSFAFNPSRIQVGSLALYKNSMLGLISPMYEIFKLKKDYNSDYFLIWFKT
;
A
#
# COMPACT_ATOMS: atom_id res chain seq x y z
N MET A 1 -55.74 -12.38 -3.04
CA MET A 1 -54.54 -12.29 -3.88
C MET A 1 -53.32 -12.10 -2.99
N LYS A 2 -52.53 -13.17 -2.79
CA LYS A 2 -51.30 -13.14 -1.99
C LYS A 2 -50.24 -12.30 -2.73
N LYS A 3 -49.97 -11.09 -2.24
CA LYS A 3 -48.84 -10.28 -2.73
C LYS A 3 -47.54 -11.00 -2.33
N ASN A 4 -46.74 -11.34 -3.32
CA ASN A 4 -45.41 -11.94 -3.15
C ASN A 4 -44.54 -11.05 -2.25
N PHE A 5 -44.41 -11.41 -0.98
CA PHE A 5 -43.48 -10.81 -0.01
C PHE A 5 -42.05 -11.36 -0.11
N LEU A 6 -41.81 -12.35 -0.99
CA LEU A 6 -40.48 -12.93 -1.24
C LEU A 6 -39.39 -11.94 -1.71
N PRO A 7 -39.66 -10.89 -2.51
CA PRO A 7 -38.61 -10.02 -3.03
C PRO A 7 -37.91 -9.17 -1.95
N LEU A 8 -38.60 -8.84 -0.85
CA LEU A 8 -38.03 -7.99 0.21
C LEU A 8 -36.99 -8.73 1.05
N LEU A 9 -37.29 -9.97 1.44
CA LEU A 9 -36.40 -10.79 2.28
C LEU A 9 -35.09 -11.11 1.55
N ILE A 10 -35.20 -11.33 0.24
CA ILE A 10 -34.06 -11.54 -0.64
C ILE A 10 -33.24 -10.24 -0.68
N ALA A 11 -33.85 -9.09 -1.00
CA ALA A 11 -33.14 -7.80 -1.09
C ALA A 11 -32.38 -7.38 0.19
N GLU A 12 -32.95 -7.62 1.37
CA GLU A 12 -32.26 -7.38 2.66
C GLU A 12 -31.02 -8.27 2.84
N PHE A 13 -31.09 -9.53 2.40
CA PHE A 13 -29.96 -10.46 2.42
C PHE A 13 -28.82 -10.03 1.46
N TRP A 14 -29.15 -9.52 0.26
CA TRP A 14 -28.15 -9.01 -0.70
C TRP A 14 -27.45 -7.73 -0.20
N LEU A 15 -28.09 -6.95 0.67
CA LEU A 15 -27.54 -5.68 1.20
C LEU A 15 -26.54 -5.87 2.35
N GLN A 16 -26.53 -7.04 3.00
CA GLN A 16 -25.58 -7.37 4.07
C GLN A 16 -24.22 -7.82 3.53
N LYS A 17 -24.16 -8.26 2.27
CA LYS A 17 -23.01 -8.89 1.62
C LYS A 17 -22.27 -7.86 0.75
N ASN A 18 -20.99 -7.61 1.03
CA ASN A 18 -20.23 -6.50 0.45
C ASN A 18 -20.12 -6.55 -1.09
N ILE A 19 -19.93 -7.73 -1.69
CA ILE A 19 -19.77 -7.88 -3.14
C ILE A 19 -21.13 -7.75 -3.83
N LEU A 20 -22.16 -8.39 -3.26
CA LEU A 20 -23.52 -8.34 -3.77
C LEU A 20 -24.10 -6.93 -3.70
N LYS A 21 -23.85 -6.23 -2.60
CA LYS A 21 -24.19 -4.82 -2.43
C LYS A 21 -23.53 -3.95 -3.52
N VAL A 22 -22.25 -4.16 -3.82
CA VAL A 22 -21.57 -3.39 -4.88
C VAL A 22 -22.18 -3.66 -6.25
N LEU A 23 -22.48 -4.91 -6.59
CA LEU A 23 -23.12 -5.27 -7.86
C LEU A 23 -24.54 -4.70 -7.96
N PHE A 24 -25.32 -4.80 -6.89
CA PHE A 24 -26.65 -4.23 -6.79
C PHE A 24 -26.61 -2.69 -6.94
N CYS A 25 -25.75 -2.01 -6.18
CA CYS A 25 -25.57 -0.56 -6.28
C CYS A 25 -25.12 -0.13 -7.68
N ASN A 26 -24.25 -0.89 -8.34
CA ASN A 26 -23.82 -0.62 -9.71
C ASN A 26 -24.96 -0.80 -10.72
N SER A 27 -25.79 -1.84 -10.56
CA SER A 27 -26.97 -2.06 -11.39
C SER A 27 -28.00 -0.93 -11.22
N VAL A 28 -28.34 -0.59 -9.97
CA VAL A 28 -29.21 0.54 -9.64
C VAL A 28 -28.67 1.83 -10.23
N ARG A 29 -27.37 2.13 -10.03
CA ARG A 29 -26.72 3.32 -10.57
C ARG A 29 -26.77 3.38 -12.10
N LYS A 30 -26.57 2.26 -12.79
CA LYS A 30 -26.62 2.21 -14.26
C LYS A 30 -28.03 2.51 -14.75
N ASN A 31 -29.04 1.91 -14.11
CA ASN A 31 -30.42 1.96 -14.55
C ASN A 31 -31.16 3.22 -14.05
N SER A 32 -30.66 3.87 -13.00
CA SER A 32 -31.22 5.11 -12.46
C SER A 32 -30.85 6.36 -13.24
N LYS A 33 -29.75 6.35 -14.02
CA LYS A 33 -29.24 7.52 -14.75
C LYS A 33 -30.29 8.26 -15.58
N LYS A 34 -31.20 7.54 -16.21
CA LYS A 34 -32.27 8.12 -17.05
C LYS A 34 -33.36 8.84 -16.26
N PHE A 35 -33.40 8.64 -14.94
CA PHE A 35 -34.41 9.17 -14.03
C PHE A 35 -33.89 10.28 -13.11
N ILE A 36 -32.59 10.61 -13.20
CA ILE A 36 -31.96 11.68 -12.44
C ILE A 36 -32.32 13.02 -13.07
N SER A 37 -32.68 14.01 -12.24
CA SER A 37 -32.99 15.37 -12.71
C SER A 37 -31.77 16.03 -13.37
N LYS A 38 -32.02 16.80 -14.44
CA LYS A 38 -30.99 17.62 -15.12
C LYS A 38 -30.92 19.03 -14.53
N SER A 39 -30.68 19.11 -13.23
CA SER A 39 -30.54 20.37 -12.47
C SER A 39 -29.12 20.53 -11.93
N THR A 40 -28.76 21.75 -11.51
CA THR A 40 -27.45 22.03 -10.87
C THR A 40 -27.18 21.11 -9.67
N ILE A 41 -28.23 20.77 -8.92
CA ILE A 41 -28.21 19.71 -7.90
C ILE A 41 -29.05 18.54 -8.43
N PRO A 42 -28.45 17.48 -8.98
CA PRO A 42 -29.17 16.32 -9.48
C PRO A 42 -29.79 15.52 -8.33
N HIS A 43 -31.06 15.14 -8.47
CA HIS A 43 -31.78 14.33 -7.49
C HIS A 43 -32.61 13.22 -8.17
N LEU A 44 -32.97 12.21 -7.39
CA LEU A 44 -33.80 11.09 -7.81
C LEU A 44 -35.03 11.02 -6.91
N ILE A 45 -36.20 11.25 -7.49
CA ILE A 45 -37.48 11.28 -6.77
C ILE A 45 -37.91 9.84 -6.44
N SER A 46 -38.48 9.60 -5.25
CA SER A 46 -38.92 8.27 -4.79
C SER A 46 -39.86 7.57 -5.78
N SER A 47 -40.75 8.31 -6.44
CA SER A 47 -41.64 7.78 -7.49
C SER A 47 -40.89 7.25 -8.72
N ASN A 48 -39.71 7.80 -9.02
CA ASN A 48 -38.84 7.34 -10.09
C ASN A 48 -37.93 6.19 -9.65
N VAL A 49 -37.63 6.06 -8.36
CA VAL A 49 -36.90 4.90 -7.82
C VAL A 49 -37.67 3.60 -8.09
N LEU A 50 -38.99 3.61 -7.90
CA LEU A 50 -39.87 2.46 -8.17
C LEU A 50 -39.88 2.03 -9.64
N LYS A 51 -39.48 2.92 -10.57
CA LYS A 51 -39.40 2.66 -12.01
C LYS A 51 -38.05 2.08 -12.43
N ILE A 52 -37.09 1.95 -11.51
CA ILE A 52 -35.78 1.35 -11.81
C ILE A 52 -35.96 -0.16 -11.92
N GLU A 53 -35.95 -0.65 -13.15
CA GLU A 53 -35.96 -2.08 -13.42
C GLU A 53 -34.60 -2.70 -13.10
N LEU A 54 -34.63 -3.77 -12.31
CA LEU A 54 -33.49 -4.63 -12.06
C LEU A 54 -33.74 -5.97 -12.75
N LYS A 55 -32.78 -6.40 -13.57
CA LYS A 55 -32.84 -7.70 -14.24
C LYS A 55 -32.21 -8.74 -13.34
N PHE A 56 -32.98 -9.74 -12.95
CA PHE A 56 -32.52 -10.94 -12.25
C PHE A 56 -33.28 -12.14 -12.81
N THR A 57 -32.70 -13.34 -12.68
CA THR A 57 -33.37 -14.58 -13.09
C THR A 57 -34.61 -14.79 -12.22
N PRO A 58 -35.80 -15.10 -12.77
CA PRO A 58 -36.99 -15.38 -11.97
C PRO A 58 -36.90 -16.73 -11.23
N ASP A 59 -35.95 -17.60 -11.61
CA ASP A 59 -35.73 -18.88 -10.95
C ASP A 59 -35.11 -18.70 -9.56
N VAL A 60 -35.90 -19.00 -8.53
CA VAL A 60 -35.49 -18.92 -7.13
C VAL A 60 -34.36 -19.89 -6.82
N SER A 61 -34.33 -21.08 -7.43
CA SER A 61 -33.25 -22.05 -7.24
C SER A 61 -31.92 -21.48 -7.73
N GLU A 62 -31.92 -20.86 -8.90
CA GLU A 62 -30.74 -20.20 -9.45
C GLU A 62 -30.32 -18.99 -8.61
N GLN A 63 -31.26 -18.18 -8.12
CA GLN A 63 -30.94 -17.07 -7.21
C GLN A 63 -30.24 -17.55 -5.93
N LEU A 64 -30.69 -18.67 -5.35
CA LEU A 64 -30.07 -19.27 -4.16
C LEU A 64 -28.65 -19.76 -4.46
N LYS A 65 -28.43 -20.44 -5.59
CA LYS A 65 -27.08 -20.88 -6.00
C LYS A 65 -26.12 -19.70 -6.19
N ILE A 66 -26.59 -18.64 -6.85
CA ILE A 66 -25.80 -17.41 -7.02
C ILE A 66 -25.48 -16.80 -5.66
N SER A 67 -26.47 -16.72 -4.77
CA SER A 67 -26.29 -16.18 -3.41
C SER A 67 -25.24 -16.96 -2.62
N GLN A 68 -25.31 -18.30 -2.63
CA GLN A 68 -24.34 -19.18 -1.97
C GLN A 68 -22.92 -19.04 -2.53
N LEU A 69 -22.80 -18.88 -3.85
CA LEU A 69 -21.51 -18.65 -4.49
C LEU A 69 -20.85 -17.36 -3.99
N PHE A 70 -21.60 -16.26 -3.95
CA PHE A 70 -21.08 -14.99 -3.45
C PHE A 70 -20.79 -15.01 -1.95
N GLU A 71 -21.60 -15.71 -1.16
CA GLU A 71 -21.29 -15.94 0.25
C GLU A 71 -19.97 -16.71 0.42
N THR A 72 -19.72 -17.70 -0.43
CA THR A 72 -18.44 -18.43 -0.43
C THR A 72 -17.27 -17.49 -0.70
N PHE A 73 -17.38 -16.61 -1.71
CA PHE A 73 -16.34 -15.63 -2.01
C PHE A 73 -16.09 -14.63 -0.89
N GLU A 74 -17.14 -14.13 -0.25
CA GLU A 74 -16.99 -13.20 0.87
C GLU A 74 -16.35 -13.87 2.08
N ASN A 75 -16.75 -15.11 2.39
CA ASN A 75 -16.14 -15.89 3.45
C ASN A 75 -14.65 -16.15 3.19
N LEU A 76 -14.28 -16.46 1.93
CA LEU A 76 -12.88 -16.63 1.54
C LEU A 76 -12.09 -15.31 1.64
N LEU A 77 -12.66 -14.20 1.17
CA LEU A 77 -12.03 -12.89 1.27
C LEU A 77 -11.77 -12.51 2.73
N ASN A 78 -12.77 -12.64 3.60
CA ASN A 78 -12.65 -12.36 5.03
C ASN A 78 -11.57 -13.23 5.68
N LYS A 79 -11.53 -14.54 5.38
CA LYS A 79 -10.48 -15.44 5.89
C LYS A 79 -9.09 -15.03 5.41
N LEU A 80 -8.94 -14.60 4.16
CA LEU A 80 -7.67 -14.13 3.62
C LEU A 80 -7.23 -12.80 4.26
N GLU A 81 -8.15 -11.86 4.46
CA GLU A 81 -7.86 -10.61 5.16
C GLU A 81 -7.42 -10.84 6.60
N GLN A 82 -8.11 -11.72 7.34
CA GLN A 82 -7.72 -12.15 8.68
C GLN A 82 -6.34 -12.82 8.69
N LYS A 83 -6.06 -13.72 7.74
CA LYS A 83 -4.74 -14.35 7.61
C LYS A 83 -3.64 -13.33 7.33
N ILE A 84 -3.89 -12.34 6.47
CA ILE A 84 -2.94 -11.24 6.19
C ILE A 84 -2.69 -10.42 7.46
N HIS A 85 -3.74 -10.11 8.23
CA HIS A 85 -3.61 -9.40 9.50
C HIS A 85 -2.73 -10.17 10.49
N LEU A 86 -3.07 -11.44 10.74
CA LEU A 86 -2.30 -12.31 11.64
C LEU A 86 -0.84 -12.46 11.23
N LEU A 87 -0.56 -12.61 9.94
CA LEU A 87 0.82 -12.70 9.44
C LEU A 87 1.60 -11.40 9.61
N LYS A 88 0.95 -10.24 9.43
CA LYS A 88 1.58 -8.93 9.68
C LYS A 88 1.89 -8.74 11.16
N ASP A 89 0.94 -9.07 12.04
CA ASP A 89 1.12 -8.98 13.49
C ASP A 89 2.22 -9.92 13.97
N LEU A 90 2.19 -11.18 13.53
CA LEU A 90 3.21 -12.17 13.85
C LEU A 90 4.58 -11.67 13.39
N LYS A 91 4.71 -11.20 12.14
CA LYS A 91 5.96 -10.62 11.64
C LYS A 91 6.43 -9.48 12.53
N ASN A 92 5.57 -8.51 12.82
CA ASN A 92 5.94 -7.34 13.62
C ASN A 92 6.38 -7.74 15.04
N ASN A 93 5.65 -8.65 15.68
CA ASN A 93 5.96 -9.14 17.02
C ASN A 93 7.28 -9.91 17.06
N LEU A 94 7.51 -10.81 16.11
CA LEU A 94 8.78 -11.54 16.02
C LEU A 94 9.95 -10.59 15.76
N THR A 95 9.76 -9.62 14.85
CA THR A 95 10.81 -8.64 14.51
C THR A 95 11.18 -7.79 15.73
N LYS A 96 10.19 -7.32 16.51
CA LYS A 96 10.42 -6.61 17.78
C LYS A 96 11.16 -7.47 18.81
N LYS A 97 10.70 -8.71 19.04
CA LYS A 97 11.36 -9.66 19.95
C LYS A 97 12.78 -10.03 19.51
N MET A 98 13.12 -9.82 18.24
CA MET A 98 14.43 -10.12 17.69
C MET A 98 15.40 -8.92 17.78
N PHE A 99 14.93 -7.67 17.64
CA PHE A 99 15.81 -6.50 17.52
C PHE A 99 15.68 -5.45 18.64
N THR A 100 14.53 -5.32 19.31
CA THR A 100 14.21 -4.13 20.13
C THR A 100 13.95 -4.45 21.61
N ASP A 101 14.47 -5.57 22.11
CA ASP A 101 14.41 -5.85 23.55
C ASP A 101 15.44 -4.98 24.28
N LEU A 102 15.04 -3.76 24.66
CA LEU A 102 15.92 -2.81 25.36
C LEU A 102 16.22 -3.23 26.81
N SER A 103 15.55 -4.27 27.31
CA SER A 103 15.73 -4.77 28.67
C SER A 103 16.87 -5.79 28.80
N SER A 104 17.39 -6.29 27.67
CA SER A 104 18.46 -7.28 27.64
C SER A 104 19.28 -7.20 26.37
N ASP A 105 20.60 -7.40 26.49
CA ASP A 105 21.47 -7.61 25.33
C ASP A 105 21.18 -8.95 24.62
N PHE A 106 20.34 -9.81 25.21
CA PHE A 106 19.84 -11.05 24.63
C PHE A 106 18.37 -10.90 24.25
N PRO A 107 18.05 -10.82 22.96
CA PRO A 107 16.67 -10.76 22.53
C PRO A 107 15.93 -12.04 22.80
N SER A 108 14.64 -11.90 23.04
CA SER A 108 13.79 -12.99 23.47
C SER A 108 13.62 -14.08 22.41
N ILE A 109 13.90 -13.79 21.14
CA ILE A 109 13.97 -14.81 20.07
C ILE A 109 15.20 -14.65 19.18
N ARG A 110 15.71 -15.79 18.70
CA ARG A 110 16.88 -15.91 17.82
C ARG A 110 16.75 -17.06 16.85
N PHE A 111 17.46 -16.96 15.71
CA PHE A 111 17.74 -18.12 14.90
C PHE A 111 18.71 -19.05 15.61
N LYS A 112 18.56 -20.36 15.39
CA LYS A 112 19.46 -21.38 15.96
C LYS A 112 20.91 -21.06 15.59
N GLY A 113 21.81 -21.09 16.58
CA GLY A 113 23.23 -20.75 16.41
C GLY A 113 23.60 -19.29 16.68
N PHE A 114 22.62 -18.39 16.87
CA PHE A 114 22.86 -16.97 17.20
C PHE A 114 22.55 -16.69 18.67
N SER A 115 23.37 -17.21 19.59
CA SER A 115 23.18 -17.07 21.04
C SER A 115 24.00 -15.94 21.68
N GLN A 116 24.88 -15.28 20.92
CA GLN A 116 25.72 -14.21 21.43
C GLN A 116 24.90 -12.94 21.71
N PRO A 117 25.29 -12.14 22.73
CA PRO A 117 24.63 -10.88 23.01
C PRO A 117 24.77 -9.91 21.83
N TRP A 118 23.82 -8.99 21.70
CA TRP A 118 23.99 -7.84 20.82
C TRP A 118 25.25 -7.06 21.22
N LYS A 119 25.92 -6.52 20.20
CA LYS A 119 26.98 -5.54 20.40
C LYS A 119 26.42 -4.17 20.11
N THR A 120 26.66 -3.24 21.03
CA THR A 120 26.34 -1.83 20.83
C THR A 120 27.45 -1.18 20.03
N GLU A 121 27.09 -0.50 18.95
CA GLU A 121 27.99 0.18 18.02
C GLU A 121 27.49 1.60 17.83
N GLN A 122 28.39 2.58 17.65
CA GLN A 122 27.95 3.93 17.33
C GLN A 122 27.52 4.01 15.85
N ILE A 123 26.42 4.72 15.59
CA ILE A 123 25.93 4.94 14.21
C ILE A 123 27.01 5.57 13.34
N SER A 124 27.83 6.47 13.90
CA SER A 124 28.96 7.11 13.20
C SER A 124 30.04 6.12 12.76
N ASP A 125 30.18 4.97 13.42
CA ASP A 125 31.16 3.95 13.07
C ASP A 125 30.64 3.00 11.99
N LEU A 126 29.31 2.87 11.90
CA LEU A 126 28.63 2.02 10.92
C LEU A 126 28.33 2.76 9.62
N PHE A 127 27.99 4.04 9.68
CA PHE A 127 27.47 4.81 8.55
C PHE A 127 28.28 6.06 8.25
N GLN A 128 28.25 6.48 6.99
CA GLN A 128 28.82 7.73 6.51
C GLN A 128 27.84 8.44 5.58
N THR A 129 27.87 9.77 5.59
CA THR A 129 27.11 10.58 4.63
C THR A 129 27.63 10.34 3.22
N TYR A 130 26.74 10.36 2.24
CA TYR A 130 27.06 10.18 0.84
C TYR A 130 26.55 11.38 0.05
N LYS A 131 27.46 12.21 -0.44
CA LYS A 131 27.14 13.38 -1.26
C LYS A 131 27.80 13.22 -2.62
N ASN A 132 26.99 13.14 -3.66
CA ASN A 132 27.47 13.09 -5.04
C ASN A 132 26.55 13.95 -5.90
N LYS A 133 26.98 15.16 -6.23
CA LYS A 133 26.16 16.10 -7.01
C LYS A 133 26.20 15.72 -8.49
N ASN A 134 25.07 15.85 -9.17
CA ASN A 134 24.98 15.62 -10.62
C ASN A 134 25.53 16.81 -11.44
N SER A 135 26.74 17.29 -11.13
CA SER A 135 27.30 18.50 -11.73
C SER A 135 27.40 18.45 -13.26
N ASN A 136 27.52 17.25 -13.84
CA ASN A 136 27.59 17.04 -15.29
C ASN A 136 26.21 16.91 -15.96
N ASN A 137 25.12 17.20 -15.22
CA ASN A 137 23.74 17.13 -15.68
C ASN A 137 23.41 15.80 -16.41
N LEU A 138 23.86 14.67 -15.83
CA LEU A 138 23.60 13.34 -16.39
C LEU A 138 22.09 13.09 -16.46
N LYS A 139 21.63 12.57 -17.59
CA LYS A 139 20.21 12.26 -17.85
C LYS A 139 19.83 10.91 -17.24
N LEU A 140 19.85 10.83 -15.92
CA LEU A 140 19.49 9.63 -15.15
C LEU A 140 18.02 9.65 -14.69
N ILE A 141 17.51 8.48 -14.29
CA ILE A 141 16.14 8.35 -13.77
C ILE A 141 16.05 9.00 -12.39
N SER A 142 15.07 9.89 -12.20
CA SER A 142 14.79 10.53 -10.92
C SER A 142 13.85 9.68 -10.08
N TYR A 143 14.20 9.55 -8.80
CA TYR A 143 13.45 8.78 -7.81
C TYR A 143 12.93 9.67 -6.68
N SER A 144 11.95 9.15 -5.97
CA SER A 144 11.44 9.69 -4.70
C SER A 144 11.27 8.55 -3.70
N VAL A 145 11.30 8.86 -2.42
CA VAL A 145 11.10 7.86 -1.36
C VAL A 145 9.64 7.86 -0.92
N SER A 146 9.03 6.68 -0.89
CA SER A 146 7.70 6.40 -0.39
C SER A 146 7.78 5.47 0.82
N ASN A 147 6.99 5.72 1.86
CA ASN A 147 6.94 4.86 3.05
C ASN A 147 6.54 3.41 2.71
N LYS A 148 5.66 3.23 1.71
CA LYS A 148 5.13 1.90 1.35
C LYS A 148 6.02 1.16 0.37
N LEU A 149 6.57 1.87 -0.62
CA LEU A 149 7.26 1.27 -1.76
C LEU A 149 8.79 1.49 -1.76
N GLY A 150 9.31 2.31 -0.85
CA GLY A 150 10.71 2.73 -0.87
C GLY A 150 10.99 3.66 -2.05
N PHE A 151 12.06 3.41 -2.80
CA PHE A 151 12.37 4.21 -3.99
C PHE A 151 11.40 3.93 -5.12
N VAL A 152 10.72 4.97 -5.60
CA VAL A 152 9.80 4.92 -6.73
C VAL A 152 10.27 5.91 -7.78
N SER A 153 10.30 5.47 -9.04
CA SER A 153 10.65 6.38 -10.14
C SER A 153 9.57 7.46 -10.28
N GLN A 154 9.98 8.71 -10.55
CA GLN A 154 9.03 9.80 -10.76
C GLN A 154 8.11 9.53 -11.96
N LYS A 155 8.59 8.80 -12.99
CA LYS A 155 7.76 8.37 -14.12
C LYS A 155 6.57 7.51 -13.68
N GLN A 156 6.75 6.66 -12.67
CA GLN A 156 5.69 5.81 -12.15
C GLN A 156 4.71 6.59 -11.26
N LEU A 157 5.21 7.58 -10.51
CA LEU A 157 4.37 8.42 -9.64
C LEU A 157 3.51 9.41 -10.45
N PHE A 158 4.02 9.92 -11.56
CA PHE A 158 3.34 10.89 -12.40
C PHE A 158 3.03 10.26 -13.76
N LYS A 159 1.75 9.94 -14.04
CA LYS A 159 1.27 9.24 -15.27
C LYS A 159 1.69 9.87 -16.62
N LYS A 160 2.37 11.02 -16.64
CA LYS A 160 2.94 11.68 -17.83
C LYS A 160 4.42 12.09 -17.64
N GLY A 161 5.12 11.53 -16.65
CA GLY A 161 6.48 11.91 -16.23
C GLY A 161 6.66 13.38 -15.77
N GLY A 162 5.61 14.21 -15.85
CA GLY A 162 5.61 15.62 -15.47
C GLY A 162 6.49 16.51 -16.36
N LYS A 163 6.41 17.83 -16.17
CA LYS A 163 7.33 18.82 -16.78
C LYS A 163 8.81 18.62 -16.36
N ALA A 164 9.08 17.71 -15.42
CA ALA A 164 10.39 17.45 -14.83
C ALA A 164 11.32 16.54 -15.65
N ILE A 165 10.84 15.90 -16.73
CA ILE A 165 11.71 15.06 -17.59
C ILE A 165 12.78 15.90 -18.28
N PHE A 166 12.43 17.12 -18.69
CA PHE A 166 13.29 18.06 -19.42
C PHE A 166 13.91 19.15 -18.54
N ALA A 167 13.61 19.15 -17.24
CA ALA A 167 14.19 20.11 -16.31
C ALA A 167 15.69 19.84 -16.14
N ASN A 168 16.47 20.90 -15.92
CA ASN A 168 17.87 20.78 -15.52
C ASN A 168 17.95 20.00 -14.19
N LYS A 169 18.86 19.03 -14.11
CA LYS A 169 19.04 18.16 -12.94
C LYS A 169 20.44 18.27 -12.35
N ASP A 170 21.20 19.30 -12.70
CA ASP A 170 22.53 19.59 -12.16
C ASP A 170 22.56 19.69 -10.62
N ASN A 171 21.49 20.23 -10.04
CA ASN A 171 21.35 20.37 -8.61
C ASN A 171 20.94 19.09 -7.91
N SER A 172 20.53 18.04 -8.62
CA SER A 172 20.18 16.76 -7.99
C SER A 172 21.41 15.99 -7.49
N GLN A 173 21.16 15.03 -6.60
CA GLN A 173 22.20 14.12 -6.11
C GLN A 173 22.10 12.79 -6.85
N ILE A 174 23.25 12.25 -7.24
CA ILE A 174 23.38 10.89 -7.78
C ILE A 174 23.26 9.91 -6.62
N ILE A 175 22.45 8.87 -6.78
CA ILE A 175 22.33 7.77 -5.83
C ILE A 175 22.77 6.46 -6.47
N THR A 176 23.41 5.60 -5.67
CA THR A 176 23.99 4.32 -6.08
C THR A 176 23.44 3.19 -5.22
N LYS A 177 23.61 1.94 -5.69
CA LYS A 177 23.19 0.74 -4.95
C LYS A 177 23.71 0.77 -3.50
N ASN A 178 22.88 0.28 -2.59
CA ASN A 178 23.11 0.23 -1.14
C ASN A 178 23.21 1.61 -0.46
N SER A 179 22.76 2.69 -1.11
CA SER A 179 22.50 3.97 -0.45
C SER A 179 21.17 3.96 0.28
N PHE A 180 21.17 4.43 1.52
CA PHE A 180 19.96 4.83 2.22
C PHE A 180 19.65 6.29 1.90
N ALA A 181 18.37 6.63 1.80
CA ALA A 181 17.95 8.02 1.77
C ALA A 181 16.69 8.26 2.60
N PHE A 182 16.63 9.41 3.24
CA PHE A 182 15.46 9.88 3.95
C PHE A 182 15.25 11.38 3.75
N ASN A 183 14.01 11.83 3.90
CA ASN A 183 13.69 13.25 3.90
C ASN A 183 13.66 13.74 5.36
N PRO A 184 14.56 14.64 5.78
CA PRO A 184 14.60 15.14 7.16
C PRO A 184 13.26 15.72 7.63
N SER A 185 12.55 16.44 6.77
CA SER A 185 11.24 17.02 7.09
C SER A 185 10.12 15.98 7.26
N ARG A 186 10.35 14.71 6.93
CA ARG A 186 9.38 13.61 7.02
C ARG A 186 9.91 12.39 7.77
N ILE A 187 10.97 12.55 8.57
CA ILE A 187 11.56 11.42 9.28
C ILE A 187 10.58 10.78 10.28
N GLN A 188 9.72 11.60 10.91
CA GLN A 188 8.70 11.14 11.87
C GLN A 188 7.68 10.16 11.28
N VAL A 189 7.41 10.25 9.97
CA VAL A 189 6.51 9.33 9.28
C VAL A 189 7.26 8.16 8.62
N GLY A 190 8.54 7.98 8.93
CA GLY A 190 9.34 6.83 8.49
C GLY A 190 9.75 6.86 7.02
N SER A 191 9.91 8.05 6.42
CA SER A 191 10.35 8.20 5.03
C SER A 191 11.83 7.89 4.84
N LEU A 192 12.23 6.64 5.08
CA LEU A 192 13.56 6.08 4.87
C LEU A 192 13.49 4.85 3.94
N ALA A 193 14.41 4.77 2.98
CA ALA A 193 14.49 3.64 2.06
C ALA A 193 15.93 3.29 1.69
N LEU A 194 16.10 2.06 1.20
CA LEU A 194 17.34 1.53 0.64
C LEU A 194 17.24 1.46 -0.88
N TYR A 195 18.20 2.03 -1.59
CA TYR A 195 18.27 2.00 -3.04
C TYR A 195 18.93 0.69 -3.49
N LYS A 196 18.13 -0.21 -4.07
CA LYS A 196 18.56 -1.56 -4.48
C LYS A 196 18.94 -1.68 -5.96
N ASN A 197 18.61 -0.69 -6.78
CA ASN A 197 18.82 -0.76 -8.22
C ASN A 197 20.33 -0.75 -8.52
N SER A 198 20.73 -1.53 -9.53
CA SER A 198 22.13 -1.59 -9.99
C SER A 198 22.55 -0.32 -10.73
N MET A 199 21.61 0.33 -11.44
CA MET A 199 21.86 1.57 -12.17
C MET A 199 21.89 2.79 -11.27
N LEU A 200 22.63 3.82 -11.68
CA LEU A 200 22.61 5.13 -11.04
C LEU A 200 21.22 5.77 -11.14
N GLY A 201 20.82 6.47 -10.08
CA GLY A 201 19.60 7.26 -10.04
C GLY A 201 19.87 8.70 -9.63
N LEU A 202 18.86 9.55 -9.74
CA LEU A 202 18.87 10.90 -9.18
C LEU A 202 17.85 11.02 -8.06
N ILE A 203 18.20 11.78 -7.04
CA ILE A 203 17.30 12.16 -5.95
C ILE A 203 17.44 13.64 -5.64
N SER A 204 16.35 14.25 -5.15
CA SER A 204 16.33 15.67 -4.79
C SER A 204 17.36 15.98 -3.68
N PRO A 205 17.97 17.18 -3.67
CA PRO A 205 18.80 17.67 -2.55
C PRO A 205 18.10 17.69 -1.20
N MET A 206 16.76 17.66 -1.19
CA MET A 206 15.97 17.57 0.04
C MET A 206 16.15 16.27 0.82
N TYR A 207 16.79 15.27 0.23
CA TYR A 207 17.08 14.00 0.88
C TYR A 207 18.50 13.97 1.40
N GLU A 208 18.64 13.48 2.62
CA GLU A 208 19.93 13.07 3.17
C GLU A 208 20.21 11.64 2.73
N ILE A 209 21.42 11.40 2.23
CA ILE A 209 21.86 10.10 1.72
C ILE A 209 23.04 9.64 2.56
N PHE A 210 23.03 8.36 2.95
CA PHE A 210 24.11 7.76 3.70
C PHE A 210 24.32 6.30 3.28
N LYS A 211 25.49 5.76 3.63
CA LYS A 211 25.93 4.40 3.30
C LYS A 211 26.62 3.75 4.47
N LEU A 212 26.65 2.42 4.46
CA LEU A 212 27.50 1.67 5.37
C LEU A 212 28.98 1.89 5.02
N LYS A 213 29.82 2.05 6.05
CA LYS A 213 31.27 2.19 5.91
C LYS A 213 31.95 0.86 5.56
N LYS A 214 31.40 -0.24 6.06
CA LYS A 214 31.88 -1.61 5.85
C LYS A 214 30.85 -2.40 5.05
N ASP A 215 31.27 -3.55 4.53
CA ASP A 215 30.39 -4.46 3.79
C ASP A 215 29.49 -5.28 4.74
N TYR A 216 28.60 -4.57 5.42
CA TYR A 216 27.52 -5.19 6.17
C TYR A 216 26.27 -5.34 5.29
N ASN A 217 25.40 -6.27 5.68
CA ASN A 217 24.15 -6.47 4.98
C ASN A 217 23.23 -5.24 5.14
N SER A 218 23.01 -4.49 4.05
CA SER A 218 22.14 -3.30 4.06
C SER A 218 20.67 -3.62 4.34
N ASP A 219 20.20 -4.82 3.97
CA ASP A 219 18.82 -5.22 4.21
C ASP A 219 18.52 -5.43 5.70
N TYR A 220 19.51 -5.89 6.46
CA TYR A 220 19.43 -5.96 7.92
C TYR A 220 19.11 -4.58 8.51
N PHE A 221 19.92 -3.56 8.14
CA PHE A 221 19.72 -2.21 8.67
C PHE A 221 18.42 -1.57 8.19
N LEU A 222 17.98 -1.85 6.96
CA LEU A 222 16.66 -1.39 6.50
C LEU A 222 15.51 -1.96 7.35
N ILE A 223 15.61 -3.22 7.77
CA ILE A 223 14.62 -3.84 8.65
C ILE A 223 14.71 -3.22 10.05
N TRP A 224 15.93 -3.06 10.58
CA TRP A 224 16.18 -2.47 11.89
C TRP A 224 15.70 -1.01 11.99
N PHE A 225 15.85 -0.20 10.95
CA PHE A 225 15.28 1.17 10.93
C PHE A 225 13.74 1.20 10.90
N LYS A 226 13.09 0.07 10.63
CA LYS A 226 11.63 -0.05 10.51
C LYS A 226 10.97 -0.78 11.69
N THR A 227 11.76 -1.32 12.61
CA THR A 227 11.27 -1.85 13.88
C THR A 227 10.93 -0.73 14.85
#